data_AF-A0A348S564-F1
#
_entry.id   AF-A0A348S564-F1
#
_cell.length_a   1.000
_cell.length_b   1.000
_cell.length_c   1.000
_cell.angle_alpha   90.00
_cell.angle_beta   90.00
_cell.angle_gamma   90.00
#
_symmetry.space_group_name_H-M   'P 1'
#
loop_
_entity.id
_entity.type
_entity.pdbx_description
1 polymer ?
#
loop_
_entity_poly.entity_id
_entity_poly.type
_entity_poly.pdbx_seq_one_letter_code
_entity_poly.pdbx_strand_id
1 'polypeptide(L)' 'ELERGVTTGRWTFVINKDGKVIYKNTQVKPDQDSANVIAALSK' A
#
# COMPACT_ATOMS: atom_id res chain seq x y z
N GLU A 1 -5.79 -19.01 -23.19
CA GLU A 1 -5.40 -17.61 -22.90
C GLU A 1 -5.77 -17.31 -21.45
N LEU A 2 -4.90 -16.64 -20.68
CA LEU A 2 -5.23 -16.26 -19.30
C LEU A 2 -6.03 -14.96 -19.34
N GLU A 3 -7.36 -15.05 -19.27
CA GLU A 3 -8.23 -13.88 -19.13
C GLU A 3 -8.00 -13.22 -17.77
N ARG A 4 -7.21 -12.16 -17.74
CA ARG A 4 -7.11 -11.29 -16.56
C ARG A 4 -8.35 -10.40 -16.51
N GLY A 5 -9.41 -10.87 -15.85
CA GLY A 5 -10.68 -10.13 -15.70
C GLY A 5 -10.60 -8.87 -14.85
N VAL A 6 -9.54 -8.70 -14.04
CA VAL A 6 -9.28 -7.49 -13.26
C VAL A 6 -7.78 -7.37 -13.02
N THR A 7 -7.15 -6.34 -13.59
CA THR A 7 -5.82 -5.90 -13.16
C THR A 7 -6.00 -5.20 -11.82
N THR A 8 -6.00 -5.95 -10.72
CA THR A 8 -6.04 -5.34 -9.38
C THR A 8 -4.79 -4.47 -9.21
N GLY A 9 -5.00 -3.16 -9.03
CA GLY A 9 -3.91 -2.20 -8.84
C GLY A 9 -3.07 -2.51 -7.61
N ARG A 10 -1.80 -2.12 -7.62
CA ARG A 10 -0.93 -2.26 -6.45
C ARG A 10 -1.37 -1.32 -5.34
N TRP A 11 -1.43 -1.83 -4.12
CA TRP A 11 -1.75 -1.06 -2.92
C TRP A 11 -0.86 -1.45 -1.75
N THR A 12 -0.61 -0.48 -0.88
CA THR A 12 0.13 -0.64 0.37
C THR A 12 -0.69 -0.03 1.49
N PHE A 13 -0.84 -0.73 2.61
CA PHE A 13 -1.48 -0.19 3.80
C PHE A 13 -0.71 -0.57 5.06
N VAL A 14 -0.87 0.22 6.12
CA VAL A 14 -0.33 -0.09 7.44
C VAL A 14 -1.49 -0.21 8.42
N ILE A 15 -1.45 -1.26 9.24
CA ILE A 15 -2.43 -1.54 10.28
C ILE A 15 -1.74 -1.35 11.64
N ASN A 16 -2.36 -0.60 12.54
CA ASN A 16 -1.87 -0.42 13.90
C ASN A 16 -2.16 -1.66 14.77
N LYS A 17 -1.65 -1.67 16.01
CA LYS A 17 -1.86 -2.80 16.94
C LYS A 17 -3.33 -3.03 17.31
N ASP A 18 -4.20 -2.05 17.13
CA ASP A 18 -5.64 -2.15 17.37
C ASP A 18 -6.41 -2.69 16.16
N GLY A 19 -5.72 -3.08 15.08
CA GLY A 19 -6.33 -3.57 13.85
C GLY A 19 -6.90 -2.48 12.94
N LYS A 20 -6.59 -1.20 13.18
CA LYS A 20 -7.05 -0.08 12.35
C LYS A 20 -6.05 0.25 11.25
N VAL A 21 -6.54 0.51 10.04
CA VAL A 21 -5.73 1.02 8.93
C VAL A 21 -5.36 2.48 9.22
N ILE A 22 -4.07 2.75 9.37
CA ILE A 22 -3.51 4.09 9.64
C ILE A 22 -2.82 4.72 8.43
N TYR A 23 -2.57 3.93 7.39
CA TYR A 23 -2.01 4.39 6.13
C TYR A 23 -2.55 3.55 4.98
N LYS A 24 -2.80 4.19 3.82
CA LYS A 24 -3.22 3.53 2.59
C LYS A 24 -2.67 4.29 1.38
N ASN A 25 -2.02 3.55 0.49
CA ASN A 25 -1.57 4.01 -0.81
C ASN A 25 -2.16 3.10 -1.89
N THR A 26 -2.95 3.65 -2.80
CA THR A 26 -3.55 2.92 -3.93
C THR A 26 -2.88 3.23 -5.27
N GLN A 27 -1.87 4.09 -5.26
CA GLN A 27 -1.06 4.50 -6.41
C GLN A 27 0.40 4.17 -6.12
N VAL A 28 0.66 2.90 -5.83
CA VAL A 28 1.98 2.43 -5.42
C VAL A 28 2.99 2.61 -6.55
N LYS A 29 4.05 3.35 -6.24
CA LYS A 29 5.30 3.41 -7.00
C LYS A 29 6.31 2.52 -6.29
N PRO A 30 6.68 1.35 -6.86
CA PRO A 30 7.46 0.34 -6.14
C PRO A 30 8.81 0.82 -5.60
N ASP A 31 9.45 1.75 -6.32
CA ASP A 31 10.73 2.37 -5.97
C ASP A 31 10.63 3.30 -4.75
N GLN A 32 9.46 3.90 -4.51
CA GLN A 32 9.25 4.87 -3.43
C GLN A 32 8.47 4.29 -2.25
N ASP A 33 7.88 3.12 -2.40
CA ASP A 33 6.87 2.61 -1.47
C ASP A 33 7.41 2.43 -0.05
N SER A 34 8.60 1.83 0.11
CA SER A 34 9.24 1.65 1.41
C SER A 34 9.52 2.97 2.12
N ALA A 35 10.00 3.98 1.38
CA ALA A 35 10.29 5.30 1.93
C ALA A 35 8.99 6.01 2.37
N ASN A 36 7.93 5.91 1.58
CA ASN A 36 6.62 6.49 1.89
C ASN A 36 6.01 5.87 3.16
N VAL A 37 6.13 4.55 3.33
CA VAL A 37 5.65 3.85 4.54
C VAL A 37 6.44 4.31 5.78
N ILE A 38 7.77 4.40 5.70
CA ILE A 38 8.59 4.87 6.82
C ILE A 38 8.24 6.31 7.19
N ALA A 39 8.12 7.20 6.19
CA ALA A 39 7.73 8.59 6.43
C ALA A 39 6.33 8.71 7.06
N ALA A 40 5.39 7.83 6.71
CA ALA A 40 4.06 7.79 7.32
C ALA A 40 4.10 7.33 8.79
N LEU A 41 5.06 6.49 9.16
CA LEU A 41 5.24 5.95 10.52
C LEU A 41 6.06 6.85 11.46
N SER A 42 6.93 7.70 10.90
CA SER A 42 7.80 8.60 11.68
C SER A 42 7.17 9.97 11.99
N LYS A 43 5.90 10.19 11.62
CA LYS A 43 5.08 11.32 12.06
C LYS A 43 4.48 11.05 13.44
#